data_AF-A0A9D2NU01-F1
#
_entry.id   AF-A0A9D2NU01-F1
#
_cell.length_a   1.000
_cell.length_b   1.000
_cell.length_c   1.000
_cell.angle_alpha   90.00
_cell.angle_beta   90.00
_cell.angle_gamma   90.00
#
_symmetry.space_group_name_H-M   'P 1'
#
loop_
_entity.id
_entity.type
_entity.pdbx_description
1 polymer ?
#
loop_
_entity_poly.entity_id
_entity_poly.type
_entity_poly.pdbx_seq_one_letter_code
_entity_poly.pdbx_strand_id
1 'polypeptide(L)'
;MKITGLSQTTILEAAARTFTGKYFDLEEGSLFLRGAQPGAYHCEGVEGIQYVSTSMGYHEEIINGNRTRVKTMISLLFVKDERYEVVYEGAKCCYVPVEDEGEITFMPYPQFLTWIMEKVRPAAEKTAG
;
A
#
# COMPACT_ATOMS: atom_id res chain seq x y z
N MET A 1 7.67 -10.57 -1.42
CA MET A 1 7.18 -9.17 -1.41
C MET A 1 6.14 -8.92 -0.32
N LYS A 2 6.23 -7.78 0.39
CA LYS A 2 5.23 -7.23 1.32
C LYS A 2 5.07 -5.72 1.10
N ILE A 3 3.84 -5.22 1.19
CA ILE A 3 3.50 -3.79 1.04
C ILE A 3 2.69 -3.23 2.22
N THR A 4 2.23 -4.09 3.14
CA THR A 4 1.51 -3.72 4.37
C THR A 4 2.26 -4.19 5.61
N GLY A 5 1.99 -3.56 6.76
CA GLY A 5 2.55 -3.99 8.05
C GLY A 5 4.07 -3.76 8.18
N LEU A 6 4.64 -2.91 7.32
CA LEU A 6 6.04 -2.53 7.38
C LEU A 6 6.27 -1.51 8.51
N SER A 7 7.37 -1.67 9.25
CA SER A 7 7.74 -0.75 10.33
C SER A 7 8.15 0.61 9.77
N GLN A 8 7.58 1.68 10.33
CA GLN A 8 7.96 3.06 10.01
C GLN A 8 9.47 3.30 10.14
N THR A 9 10.09 2.80 11.22
CA THR A 9 11.54 2.96 11.44
C THR A 9 12.33 2.34 10.31
N THR A 10 12.00 1.10 9.92
CA THR A 10 12.72 0.37 8.86
C THR A 10 12.53 1.05 7.50
N ILE A 11 11.33 1.57 7.22
CA ILE A 11 11.06 2.35 6.00
C ILE A 11 11.94 3.60 5.97
N LEU A 12 11.97 4.39 7.04
CA LEU A 12 12.72 5.65 7.07
C LEU A 12 14.24 5.43 7.01
N GLU A 13 14.75 4.37 7.64
CA GLU A 13 16.16 3.97 7.52
C GLU A 13 16.52 3.57 6.09
N ALA A 14 15.67 2.81 5.41
CA ALA A 14 15.86 2.48 4.00
C ALA A 14 15.80 3.74 3.12
N ALA A 15 14.85 4.64 3.37
CA ALA A 15 14.68 5.88 2.62
C ALA A 15 15.92 6.77 2.73
N ALA A 16 16.50 6.89 3.93
CA ALA A 16 17.71 7.67 4.16
C ALA A 16 18.93 7.13 3.37
N ARG A 17 19.00 5.81 3.14
CA ARG A 17 20.04 5.18 2.31
C ARG A 17 19.80 5.40 0.82
N THR A 18 18.54 5.32 0.37
CA THR A 18 18.18 5.42 -1.05
C THR A 18 18.15 6.87 -1.55
N PHE A 19 17.60 7.79 -0.76
CA PHE A 19 17.37 9.19 -1.14
C PHE A 19 18.25 10.13 -0.32
N THR A 20 19.57 10.09 -0.60
CA THR A 20 20.55 10.85 0.16
C THR A 20 20.29 12.37 0.09
N GLY A 21 20.31 13.04 1.24
CA GLY A 21 20.15 14.50 1.32
C GLY A 21 18.73 15.00 1.11
N LYS A 22 17.72 14.12 1.17
CA LYS A 22 16.30 14.46 1.08
C LYS A 22 15.64 14.45 2.45
N TYR A 23 14.44 15.04 2.51
CA TYR A 23 13.54 14.97 3.65
C TYR A 23 12.36 14.03 3.34
N PHE A 24 11.75 13.49 4.38
CA PHE A 24 10.72 12.46 4.25
C PHE A 24 9.49 12.79 5.09
N ASP A 25 8.31 12.66 4.48
CA ASP A 25 7.05 12.49 5.20
C ASP A 25 6.56 11.07 4.93
N LEU A 26 6.25 10.33 6.00
CA LEU A 26 5.65 9.01 5.90
C LEU A 26 4.21 9.10 6.37
N GLU A 27 3.28 8.73 5.50
CA GLU A 27 1.85 8.73 5.76
C GLU A 27 1.24 7.35 5.52
N GLU A 28 0.02 7.15 6.01
CA GLU A 28 -0.79 6.00 5.66
C GLU A 28 -1.85 6.39 4.63
N GLY A 29 -1.86 5.69 3.51
CA GLY A 29 -2.87 5.81 2.46
C GLY A 29 -3.70 4.54 2.36
N SER A 30 -4.91 4.64 1.82
CA SER A 30 -5.72 3.46 1.55
C SER A 30 -5.27 2.77 0.26
N LEU A 31 -5.24 1.44 0.25
CA LEU A 31 -4.91 0.64 -0.93
C LEU A 31 -5.93 0.88 -2.05
N PHE A 32 -5.45 1.43 -3.16
CA PHE A 32 -6.25 1.73 -4.35
C PHE A 32 -5.96 0.73 -5.48
N LEU A 33 -6.95 -0.08 -5.81
CA LEU A 33 -6.95 -1.09 -6.87
C LEU A 33 -7.71 -0.55 -8.09
N ARG A 34 -7.04 0.32 -8.84
CA ARG A 34 -7.64 1.10 -9.93
C ARG A 34 -8.35 0.19 -10.95
N GLY A 35 -9.66 0.38 -11.07
CA GLY A 35 -10.48 -0.32 -12.08
C GLY A 35 -10.85 -1.75 -11.70
N ALA A 36 -10.47 -2.22 -10.50
CA ALA A 36 -10.97 -3.48 -9.97
C ALA A 36 -12.49 -3.42 -9.78
N GLN A 37 -13.18 -4.46 -10.23
CA GLN A 37 -14.62 -4.61 -10.00
C GLN A 37 -14.89 -4.97 -8.54
N PRO A 38 -16.08 -4.67 -8.00
CA PRO A 38 -16.44 -5.13 -6.66
C PRO A 38 -16.30 -6.64 -6.52
N GLY A 39 -15.71 -7.12 -5.43
CA GLY A 39 -15.45 -8.55 -5.24
C GLY A 39 -14.40 -8.86 -4.18
N ALA A 40 -14.02 -10.13 -4.08
CA ALA A 40 -12.97 -10.62 -3.20
C ALA A 40 -11.72 -10.98 -4.00
N TYR A 41 -10.54 -10.58 -3.52
CA TYR A 41 -9.29 -10.68 -4.26
C TYR A 41 -8.14 -11.14 -3.37
N HIS A 42 -7.20 -11.86 -3.96
CA HIS A 42 -5.84 -11.97 -3.47
C HIS A 42 -4.99 -10.86 -4.09
N CYS A 43 -4.21 -10.18 -3.25
CA CYS A 43 -3.26 -9.15 -3.66
C CYS A 43 -1.86 -9.57 -3.21
N GLU A 44 -0.89 -9.61 -4.13
CA GLU A 44 0.49 -9.90 -3.75
C GLU A 44 1.02 -8.85 -2.76
N GLY A 45 1.70 -9.32 -1.71
CA GLY A 45 2.25 -8.47 -0.67
C GLY A 45 1.27 -7.94 0.37
N VAL A 46 -0.01 -8.32 0.29
CA VAL A 46 -1.03 -8.05 1.32
C VAL A 46 -1.53 -9.37 1.90
N GLU A 47 -1.57 -9.47 3.23
CA GLU A 47 -2.07 -10.68 3.88
C GLU A 47 -3.60 -10.79 3.76
N GLY A 48 -4.09 -12.02 3.57
CA GLY A 48 -5.52 -12.33 3.57
C GLY A 48 -6.27 -11.92 2.30
N ILE A 49 -7.59 -12.04 2.36
CA ILE A 49 -8.50 -11.68 1.27
C ILE A 49 -8.83 -10.19 1.37
N GLN A 50 -8.68 -9.49 0.25
CA GLN A 50 -9.04 -8.09 0.11
C GLN A 50 -10.42 -7.98 -0.55
N TYR A 51 -11.37 -7.37 0.13
CA TYR A 51 -12.68 -7.05 -0.42
C TYR A 51 -12.61 -5.70 -1.11
N VAL A 52 -13.30 -5.54 -2.24
CA VAL A 52 -13.29 -4.32 -3.06
C VAL A 52 -14.72 -3.87 -3.33
N SER A 53 -14.98 -2.56 -3.28
CA SER A 53 -16.29 -1.97 -3.65
C SER A 53 -16.18 -0.75 -4.57
N THR A 54 -15.27 0.20 -4.29
CA THR A 54 -15.05 1.42 -5.08
C THR A 54 -13.57 1.58 -5.47
N SER A 55 -12.97 0.52 -6.02
CA SER A 55 -11.50 0.41 -6.21
C SER A 55 -10.68 0.49 -4.89
N MET A 56 -11.33 0.53 -3.73
CA MET A 56 -10.66 0.50 -2.43
C MET A 56 -10.53 -0.93 -1.94
N GLY A 57 -9.33 -1.32 -1.51
CA GLY A 57 -9.10 -2.57 -0.80
C GLY A 57 -9.51 -2.46 0.67
N TYR A 58 -10.22 -3.47 1.15
CA TYR A 58 -10.66 -3.58 2.54
C TYR A 58 -10.30 -4.96 3.11
N HIS A 59 -10.05 -5.00 4.41
CA HIS A 59 -9.95 -6.24 5.17
C HIS A 59 -11.02 -6.25 6.28
N GLU A 60 -11.17 -7.40 6.91
CA GLU A 60 -12.14 -7.60 7.98
C GLU A 60 -11.42 -7.74 9.31
N GLU A 61 -11.88 -6.98 10.30
CA GLU A 61 -11.39 -6.99 11.66
C GLU A 61 -12.52 -7.22 12.65
N ILE A 62 -12.17 -7.66 13.86
CA ILE A 62 -13.11 -7.71 14.98
C ILE A 62 -12.87 -6.48 15.85
N ILE A 63 -13.85 -5.57 15.88
CA ILE A 63 -13.82 -4.37 16.71
C ILE A 63 -14.98 -4.47 17.70
N ASN A 64 -14.68 -4.47 19.00
CA ASN A 64 -15.67 -4.63 20.07
C ASN A 64 -16.59 -5.86 19.87
N GLY A 65 -16.04 -6.98 19.39
CA GLY A 65 -16.79 -8.21 19.12
C GLY A 65 -17.58 -8.24 17.81
N ASN A 66 -17.59 -7.14 17.04
CA ASN A 66 -18.30 -7.07 15.76
C ASN A 66 -17.32 -7.18 14.59
N ARG A 67 -17.68 -8.02 13.61
CA ARG A 67 -16.97 -8.07 12.32
C ARG A 67 -17.20 -6.77 11.57
N THR A 68 -16.13 -6.02 11.39
CA THR A 68 -16.12 -4.68 10.81
C THR A 68 -15.21 -4.69 9.58
N ARG A 69 -15.66 -4.09 8.49
CA ARG A 69 -14.84 -3.91 7.29
C ARG A 69 -14.09 -2.57 7.40
N VAL A 70 -12.78 -2.64 7.34
CA VAL A 70 -11.87 -1.48 7.45
C VAL A 70 -11.02 -1.36 6.19
N LYS A 71 -10.62 -0.14 5.85
CA LYS A 71 -9.77 0.10 4.66
C LYS A 71 -8.40 -0.52 4.90
N THR A 72 -7.88 -1.22 3.91
CA THR A 72 -6.50 -1.70 3.94
C THR A 72 -5.57 -0.53 3.74
N MET A 73 -4.74 -0.27 4.74
CA MET A 73 -3.80 0.85 4.75
C MET A 73 -2.43 0.37 4.23
N ILE A 74 -1.79 1.22 3.42
CA ILE A 74 -0.42 1.06 2.92
C ILE A 74 0.39 2.30 3.32
N SER A 75 1.69 2.13 3.49
CA SER A 75 2.58 3.25 3.73
C SER A 75 2.85 4.02 2.43
N LEU A 76 2.84 5.34 2.50
CA LEU A 76 3.20 6.26 1.43
C LEU A 76 4.36 7.14 1.89
N LEU A 77 5.47 7.06 1.19
CA LEU A 77 6.65 7.89 1.44
C LEU A 77 6.67 9.06 0.45
N PHE A 78 6.61 10.28 0.98
CA PHE A 78 6.84 11.50 0.22
C PHE A 78 8.27 11.97 0.41
N VAL A 79 9.00 12.10 -0.69
CA VAL A 79 10.41 12.53 -0.71
C VAL A 79 10.49 14.00 -1.11
N LYS A 80 11.12 14.82 -0.28
CA LYS A 80 11.13 16.29 -0.41
C LYS A 80 12.55 16.82 -0.51
N ASP A 81 12.70 17.93 -1.22
CA ASP A 81 13.98 18.65 -1.31
C ASP A 81 14.20 19.52 -0.07
N GLU A 82 13.12 20.05 0.50
CA GLU A 82 13.16 20.84 1.72
C GLU A 82 12.22 20.29 2.80
N ARG A 83 12.58 20.50 4.07
CA ARG A 83 11.83 19.97 5.22
C ARG A 83 10.38 20.43 5.26
N TYR A 84 10.10 21.67 4.85
CA TYR A 84 8.79 22.30 4.92
C TYR A 84 8.14 22.47 3.55
N GLU A 85 8.68 21.80 2.53
CA GLU A 85 8.09 21.78 1.20
C GLU A 85 6.66 21.22 1.26
N VAL A 86 5.72 21.94 0.63
CA VAL A 86 4.34 21.49 0.51
C VAL A 86 4.25 20.55 -0.68
N VAL A 87 3.82 19.32 -0.43
CA VAL A 87 3.60 18.32 -1.47
C VAL A 87 2.17 18.44 -1.99
N TYR A 88 2.02 18.78 -3.26
CA TYR A 88 0.73 18.81 -3.93
C TYR A 88 0.40 17.46 -4.57
N GLU A 89 -0.90 17.16 -4.65
CA GLU A 89 -1.42 15.99 -5.35
C GLU A 89 -0.95 16.02 -6.82
N GLY A 90 -0.28 14.94 -7.26
CA GLY A 90 0.31 14.83 -8.60
C GLY A 90 1.82 15.10 -8.66
N ALA A 91 2.45 15.54 -7.57
CA ALA A 91 3.90 15.57 -7.49
C ALA A 91 4.49 14.15 -7.62
N LYS A 92 5.51 13.99 -8.48
CA LYS A 92 6.20 12.70 -8.70
C LYS A 92 7.16 12.35 -7.56
N CYS A 93 6.75 12.59 -6.32
CA CYS A 93 7.56 12.37 -5.13
C CYS A 93 6.96 11.37 -4.13
N CYS A 94 5.82 10.75 -4.48
CA CYS A 94 5.17 9.72 -3.69
C CYS A 94 5.65 8.32 -4.10
N TYR A 95 6.10 7.53 -3.13
CA TYR A 95 6.60 6.17 -3.31
C TYR A 95 5.90 5.22 -2.33
N VAL A 96 5.68 3.98 -2.76
CA VAL A 96 5.24 2.88 -1.90
C VAL A 96 6.47 2.07 -1.50
N PRO A 97 6.76 1.93 -0.20
CA PRO A 97 7.77 1.00 0.29
C PRO A 97 7.33 -0.45 0.01
N VAL A 98 8.22 -1.24 -0.57
CA VAL A 98 8.01 -2.67 -0.86
C VAL A 98 9.16 -3.45 -0.26
N GLU A 99 8.87 -4.36 0.66
CA GLU A 99 9.87 -5.31 1.20
C GLU A 99 9.93 -6.55 0.31
N ASP A 100 11.11 -6.91 -0.17
CA ASP A 100 11.36 -8.22 -0.77
C ASP A 100 12.66 -8.81 -0.24
N GLU A 101 12.63 -10.08 0.15
CA GLU A 101 13.77 -10.80 0.75
C GLU A 101 14.50 -10.04 1.90
N GLY A 102 13.76 -9.21 2.64
CA GLY A 102 14.28 -8.41 3.76
C GLY A 102 14.85 -7.04 3.37
N GLU A 103 14.83 -6.69 2.09
CA GLU A 103 15.23 -5.37 1.59
C GLU A 103 14.01 -4.52 1.24
N ILE A 104 13.98 -3.29 1.74
CA ILE A 104 12.95 -2.31 1.38
C ILE A 104 13.42 -1.50 0.18
N THR A 105 12.60 -1.51 -0.87
CA THR A 105 12.73 -0.67 -2.06
C THR A 105 11.55 0.31 -2.15
N PHE A 106 11.69 1.35 -2.98
CA PHE A 106 10.69 2.42 -3.10
C PHE A 106 10.14 2.48 -4.53
N MET A 107 8.92 1.97 -4.71
CA MET A 107 8.25 1.98 -6.00
C MET A 107 7.48 3.30 -6.18
N PRO A 108 7.70 4.07 -7.26
CA PRO A 108 6.89 5.25 -7.55
C PRO A 108 5.39 4.92 -7.55
N TYR A 109 4.57 5.76 -6.92
CA TYR A 109 3.13 5.46 -6.76
C TYR A 109 2.39 5.18 -8.08
N PRO A 110 2.63 5.92 -9.20
CA PRO A 110 2.02 5.56 -10.49
C PRO A 110 2.44 4.18 -11.02
N GLN A 111 3.70 3.79 -10.80
CA GLN A 111 4.19 2.46 -11.16
C GLN A 111 3.55 1.38 -10.27
N PHE A 112 3.41 1.67 -8.97
CA PHE A 112 2.72 0.80 -8.04
C PHE A 112 1.29 0.50 -8.46
N LEU A 113 0.52 1.52 -8.88
CA LEU A 113 -0.86 1.33 -9.34
C LEU A 113 -0.97 0.38 -10.54
N THR A 114 -0.01 0.42 -11.46
CA THR A 114 0.05 -0.52 -12.58
C THR A 114 0.44 -1.91 -12.09
N TRP A 115 1.53 -1.99 -11.32
CA TRP A 115 2.09 -3.25 -10.81
C TRP A 115 1.08 -4.03 -9.95
N ILE A 116 0.41 -3.38 -9.00
CA ILE A 116 -0.51 -4.07 -8.09
C ILE A 116 -1.67 -4.70 -8.85
N MET A 117 -2.18 -4.04 -9.89
CA MET A 117 -3.26 -4.58 -10.72
C MET A 117 -2.83 -5.81 -11.52
N GLU A 118 -1.57 -5.89 -11.95
CA GLU A 118 -1.02 -7.10 -12.57
C GLU A 118 -0.89 -8.26 -11.58
N LYS A 119 -0.85 -7.97 -10.27
CA LYS A 119 -0.70 -8.95 -9.18
C LYS A 119 -1.97 -9.22 -8.38
N VAL A 120 -3.08 -8.59 -8.74
CA VAL A 120 -4.41 -8.86 -8.16
C VAL A 120 -5.07 -10.02 -8.90
N ARG A 121 -5.63 -10.97 -8.16
CA ARG A 121 -6.38 -12.10 -8.71
C ARG A 121 -7.69 -12.27 -7.94
N PRO A 122 -8.83 -12.57 -8.60
CA PRO A 122 -10.05 -12.92 -7.88
C PRO A 122 -9.78 -14.06 -6.89
N ALA A 123 -10.26 -13.92 -5.66
CA ALA A 123 -10.32 -15.04 -4.74
C ALA A 123 -11.42 -15.97 -5.28
N ALA A 124 -11.08 -17.23 -5.55
CA ALA A 124 -12.10 -18.20 -5.97
C ALA A 124 -13.18 -18.25 -4.88
N GLU A 125 -14.43 -17.99 -5.26
CA GLU A 125 -15.55 -18.33 -4.39
C GLU A 125 -15.46 -19.83 -4.15
N LYS A 126 -15.21 -20.25 -2.90
CA LYS A 126 -15.62 -21.59 -2.51
C LYS A 126 -17.13 -21.59 -2.65
N THR A 127 -17.63 -22.13 -3.75
CA THR A 127 -19.02 -22.57 -3.85
C THR A 127 -19.21 -23.52 -2.66
N ALA A 128 -19.90 -23.05 -1.63
CA ALA A 128 -20.37 -23.93 -0.58
C ALA A 128 -21.35 -24.89 -1.27
N GLY A 129 -20.89 -26.11 -1.53
CA GLY A 129 -21.73 -27.22 -1.94
C GLY A 129 -22.59 -27.72 -0.80
#